data_AF-A0AAE7BAR4-F1
#
_entry.id   AF-A0AAE7BAR4-F1
#
_cell.length_a   1.000
_cell.length_b   1.000
_cell.length_c   1.000
_cell.angle_alpha   90.00
_cell.angle_beta   90.00
_cell.angle_gamma   90.00
#
_symmetry.space_group_name_H-M   'P 1'
#
loop_
_entity.id
_entity.type
_entity.pdbx_description
1 polymer ?
#
loop_
_entity_poly.entity_id
_entity_poly.type
_entity_poly.pdbx_seq_one_letter_code
_entity_poly.pdbx_strand_id
1 'polypeptide(L)'
;MEQLLTANVATNLYWFGRYLERVEVTLLEIVYAFDKVIDTDKDCGKELYKKFGIDLEYSSAKEFLNISIFGNHHANLQTLINLAKENAIISRTNMDTEAFGSVVELANLLKHSSLDVDCRFIDKVLSLISEIWGELTRKQHRQASDYFIRLGKLVEKVDFHLRLEEDKVFSLVLMEEIDKIVTRLAPESKFVPHDIDDSFETILNSINAKINKIIVEN
;
A
#
# COMPACT_ATOMS: atom_id res chain seq x y z
N MET A 1 -9.57 28.75 -0.12
CA MET A 1 -8.71 28.79 1.08
C MET A 1 -8.20 27.37 1.25
N GLU A 2 -6.94 27.10 0.93
CA GLU A 2 -6.35 25.77 1.13
C GLU A 2 -6.43 25.45 2.62
N GLN A 3 -7.10 24.35 2.96
CA GLN A 3 -7.18 23.91 4.35
C GLN A 3 -5.78 23.44 4.75
N LEU A 4 -5.15 24.17 5.69
CA LEU A 4 -3.89 23.75 6.29
C LEU A 4 -4.10 22.37 6.92
N LEU A 5 -3.35 21.40 6.44
CA LEU A 5 -3.44 20.02 6.86
C LEU A 5 -2.35 19.80 7.92
N THR A 6 -2.74 19.40 9.13
CA THR A 6 -1.76 19.22 10.21
C THR A 6 -0.81 18.07 9.88
N ALA A 7 0.43 18.13 10.38
CA ALA A 7 1.40 17.03 10.31
C ALA A 7 0.78 15.66 10.69
N ASN A 8 -0.07 15.63 11.72
CA ASN A 8 -0.74 14.40 12.13
C ASN A 8 -1.70 13.87 11.06
N VAL A 9 -2.55 14.72 10.47
CA VAL A 9 -3.46 14.29 9.39
C VAL A 9 -2.66 13.88 8.15
N ALA A 10 -1.59 14.59 7.81
CA ALA A 10 -0.71 14.28 6.68
C ALA A 10 -0.10 12.88 6.83
N THR A 11 0.42 12.59 8.02
CA THR A 11 0.99 11.30 8.40
C THR A 11 -0.02 10.18 8.23
N ASN A 12 -1.25 10.37 8.72
CA ASN A 12 -2.28 9.34 8.65
C ASN A 12 -2.76 9.11 7.21
N LEU A 13 -2.95 10.15 6.40
CA LEU A 13 -3.30 10.02 4.98
C LEU A 13 -2.20 9.32 4.17
N TYR A 14 -0.94 9.64 4.46
CA TYR A 14 0.21 8.96 3.86
C TYR A 14 0.22 7.46 4.20
N TRP A 15 0.12 7.11 5.49
CA TRP A 15 0.11 5.71 5.90
C TRP A 15 -1.13 4.96 5.45
N PHE A 16 -2.29 5.62 5.36
CA PHE A 16 -3.49 5.06 4.75
C PHE A 16 -3.21 4.60 3.32
N GLY A 17 -2.63 5.47 2.49
CA GLY A 17 -2.27 5.13 1.10
C GLY A 17 -1.28 3.97 1.02
N ARG A 18 -0.29 3.94 1.91
CA ARG A 18 0.69 2.84 2.00
C ARG A 18 0.04 1.51 2.36
N TYR A 19 -0.77 1.47 3.42
CA TYR A 19 -1.38 0.21 3.86
C TYR A 19 -2.35 -0.34 2.83
N LEU A 20 -3.13 0.51 2.18
CA LEU A 20 -4.07 0.07 1.15
C LEU A 20 -3.33 -0.51 -0.07
N GLU A 21 -2.27 0.16 -0.54
CA GLU A 21 -1.44 -0.35 -1.64
C GLU A 21 -0.72 -1.65 -1.26
N ARG A 22 -0.16 -1.75 -0.05
CA ARG A 22 0.50 -2.96 0.42
C ARG A 22 -0.42 -4.16 0.34
N VAL A 23 -1.68 -4.00 0.78
CA VAL A 23 -2.66 -5.08 0.77
C VAL A 23 -3.04 -5.44 -0.67
N GLU A 24 -3.25 -4.46 -1.55
CA GLU A 24 -3.55 -4.69 -2.98
C GLU A 24 -2.47 -5.54 -3.65
N VAL A 25 -1.21 -5.09 -3.58
CA VAL A 25 -0.11 -5.76 -4.28
C VAL A 25 0.19 -7.13 -3.66
N THR A 26 0.11 -7.25 -2.33
CA THR A 26 0.30 -8.56 -1.67
C THR A 26 -0.77 -9.56 -2.11
N LEU A 27 -2.03 -9.15 -2.28
CA LEU A 27 -3.09 -10.04 -2.78
C LEU A 27 -2.85 -10.49 -4.22
N LEU A 28 -2.37 -9.59 -5.09
CA LEU A 28 -2.01 -9.94 -6.47
C LEU A 28 -0.90 -10.99 -6.51
N GLU A 29 0.14 -10.82 -5.69
CA GLU A 29 1.23 -11.80 -5.56
C GLU A 29 0.76 -13.14 -4.96
N ILE A 30 -0.15 -13.10 -3.98
CA ILE A 30 -0.76 -14.32 -3.42
C ILE A 30 -1.50 -15.10 -4.51
N VAL A 31 -2.28 -14.42 -5.36
CA VAL A 31 -3.00 -15.08 -6.47
C VAL A 31 -2.03 -15.71 -7.44
N TYR A 32 -0.99 -14.98 -7.84
CA TYR A 32 0.05 -15.49 -8.72
C TYR A 32 0.79 -16.70 -8.14
N ALA A 33 1.15 -16.65 -6.86
CA ALA A 33 1.79 -17.77 -6.17
C ALA A 33 0.82 -18.94 -5.98
N PHE A 34 -0.46 -18.69 -5.74
CA PHE A 34 -1.48 -19.72 -5.56
C PHE A 34 -1.66 -20.57 -6.82
N ASP A 35 -1.69 -19.95 -8.01
CA ASP A 35 -1.74 -20.66 -9.29
C ASP A 35 -0.57 -21.64 -9.41
N LYS A 36 0.64 -21.19 -9.08
CA LYS A 36 1.84 -22.06 -9.07
C LYS A 36 1.77 -23.16 -8.03
N VAL A 37 1.26 -22.87 -6.83
CA VAL A 37 1.11 -23.84 -5.73
C VAL A 37 0.15 -24.97 -6.11
N ILE A 38 -0.89 -24.66 -6.88
CA ILE A 38 -1.81 -25.68 -7.40
C ILE A 38 -1.17 -26.50 -8.53
N ASP A 39 -0.49 -25.84 -9.45
CA ASP A 39 -0.11 -26.47 -10.73
C ASP A 39 1.29 -27.07 -10.75
N THR A 40 2.31 -26.31 -10.34
CA THR A 40 3.72 -26.60 -10.71
C THR A 40 4.69 -26.64 -9.54
N ASP A 41 4.49 -25.83 -8.50
CA ASP A 41 5.45 -25.63 -7.42
C ASP A 41 4.76 -25.34 -6.08
N LYS A 42 4.72 -26.36 -5.22
CA LYS A 42 4.09 -26.28 -3.90
C LYS A 42 4.81 -25.35 -2.94
N ASP A 43 6.09 -25.03 -3.15
CA ASP A 43 6.86 -24.18 -2.22
C ASP A 43 6.87 -22.70 -2.68
N CYS A 44 6.29 -22.38 -3.83
CA CYS A 44 6.27 -21.00 -4.37
C CYS A 44 5.68 -19.97 -3.39
N GLY A 45 4.64 -20.33 -2.63
CA GLY A 45 4.08 -19.46 -1.59
C GLY A 45 5.06 -19.18 -0.44
N LYS A 46 5.92 -20.13 -0.09
CA LYS A 46 6.99 -19.94 0.90
C LYS A 46 8.06 -19.02 0.37
N GLU A 47 8.45 -19.19 -0.90
CA GLU A 47 9.43 -18.32 -1.56
C GLU A 47 8.95 -16.87 -1.62
N LEU A 48 7.68 -16.64 -1.94
CA LEU A 48 7.06 -15.32 -1.89
C LEU A 48 7.19 -14.69 -0.49
N TYR A 49 6.74 -15.39 0.55
CA TYR A 49 6.74 -14.83 1.91
C TYR A 49 8.13 -14.65 2.49
N LYS A 50 9.11 -15.45 2.03
CA LYS A 50 10.52 -15.25 2.37
C LYS A 50 11.04 -13.88 1.89
N LYS A 51 10.56 -13.36 0.76
CA LYS A 51 10.88 -11.98 0.31
C LYS A 51 10.35 -10.92 1.27
N PHE A 52 9.31 -11.23 2.05
CA PHE A 52 8.79 -10.37 3.12
C PHE A 52 9.46 -10.60 4.48
N GLY A 53 10.47 -11.49 4.53
CA GLY A 53 11.12 -11.91 5.77
C GLY A 53 10.23 -12.77 6.66
N ILE A 54 9.32 -13.56 6.06
CA ILE A 54 8.39 -14.44 6.78
C ILE A 54 8.65 -15.88 6.36
N ASP A 55 8.94 -16.73 7.34
CA ASP A 55 8.99 -18.18 7.14
C ASP A 55 7.57 -18.74 7.23
N LEU A 56 6.94 -18.94 6.07
CA LEU A 56 5.57 -19.41 5.97
C LEU A 56 5.54 -20.93 5.78
N GLU A 57 4.69 -21.63 6.54
CA GLU A 57 4.52 -23.09 6.43
C GLU A 57 3.06 -23.45 6.19
N TYR A 58 2.80 -24.26 5.15
CA TYR A 58 1.49 -24.80 4.80
C TYR A 58 1.61 -26.19 4.19
N SER A 59 0.55 -26.98 4.32
CA SER A 59 0.43 -28.35 3.80
C SER A 59 -0.46 -28.47 2.57
N SER A 60 -1.25 -27.44 2.26
CA SER A 60 -2.16 -27.42 1.11
C SER A 60 -2.32 -26.03 0.52
N ALA A 61 -2.78 -25.94 -0.74
CA ALA A 61 -3.05 -24.66 -1.40
C ALA A 61 -4.12 -23.84 -0.65
N LYS A 62 -5.15 -24.51 -0.10
CA LYS A 62 -6.18 -23.85 0.73
C LYS A 62 -5.60 -23.29 2.02
N GLU A 63 -4.67 -24.03 2.65
CA GLU A 63 -3.99 -23.56 3.85
C GLU A 63 -3.10 -22.36 3.51
N PHE A 64 -2.34 -22.41 2.40
CA PHE A 64 -1.55 -21.28 1.90
C PHE A 64 -2.38 -20.00 1.81
N LEU A 65 -3.56 -20.02 1.18
CA LEU A 65 -4.42 -18.83 1.10
C LEU A 65 -4.82 -18.31 2.49
N ASN A 66 -5.25 -19.20 3.38
CA ASN A 66 -5.69 -18.80 4.71
C ASN A 66 -4.56 -18.18 5.54
N ILE A 67 -3.40 -18.82 5.59
CA ILE A 67 -2.29 -18.32 6.39
C ILE A 67 -1.63 -17.09 5.74
N SER A 68 -1.70 -16.93 4.42
CA SER A 68 -1.18 -15.74 3.75
C SER A 68 -1.97 -14.49 4.14
N ILE A 69 -3.31 -14.61 4.20
CA ILE A 69 -4.20 -13.48 4.51
C ILE A 69 -4.34 -13.26 6.02
N PHE A 70 -4.55 -14.34 6.78
CA PHE A 70 -4.92 -14.31 8.20
C PHE A 70 -3.87 -14.92 9.14
N GLY A 71 -2.69 -15.29 8.64
CA GLY A 71 -1.63 -15.87 9.46
C GLY A 71 -1.09 -14.92 10.53
N ASN A 72 -0.44 -15.50 11.54
CA ASN A 72 0.17 -14.74 12.63
C ASN A 72 1.55 -14.21 12.23
N HIS A 73 1.58 -13.19 11.38
CA HIS A 73 2.80 -12.52 10.92
C HIS A 73 2.53 -11.03 10.63
N HIS A 74 3.59 -10.22 10.46
CA HIS A 74 3.45 -8.78 10.24
C HIS A 74 2.78 -8.39 8.92
N ALA A 75 2.75 -9.29 7.93
CA ALA A 75 2.03 -9.09 6.67
C ALA A 75 0.53 -9.48 6.73
N ASN A 76 -0.05 -9.68 7.93
CA ASN A 76 -1.44 -10.07 8.08
C ASN A 76 -2.38 -8.98 7.52
N LEU A 77 -3.17 -9.32 6.51
CA LEU A 77 -3.92 -8.33 5.72
C LEU A 77 -5.08 -7.72 6.53
N GLN A 78 -5.69 -8.49 7.44
CA GLN A 78 -6.70 -7.95 8.36
C GLN A 78 -6.11 -6.88 9.28
N THR A 79 -4.90 -7.10 9.80
CA THR A 79 -4.19 -6.12 10.63
C THR A 79 -3.88 -4.86 9.82
N LEU A 80 -3.33 -5.01 8.61
CA LEU A 80 -2.98 -3.88 7.74
C LEU A 80 -4.21 -3.04 7.34
N ILE A 81 -5.32 -3.67 6.97
CA ILE A 81 -6.56 -2.94 6.65
C ILE A 81 -7.14 -2.27 7.90
N ASN A 82 -7.04 -2.88 9.07
CA ASN A 82 -7.45 -2.19 10.30
C ASN A 82 -6.61 -0.94 10.55
N LEU A 83 -5.29 -0.99 10.35
CA LEU A 83 -4.43 0.20 10.43
C LEU A 83 -4.83 1.27 9.40
N ALA A 84 -5.13 0.87 8.16
CA ALA A 84 -5.64 1.78 7.14
C ALA A 84 -6.96 2.45 7.58
N LYS A 85 -7.89 1.67 8.13
CA LYS A 85 -9.17 2.18 8.64
C LYS A 85 -8.98 3.16 9.80
N GLU A 86 -8.11 2.88 10.77
CA GLU A 86 -7.83 3.82 11.86
C GLU A 86 -7.23 5.14 11.34
N ASN A 87 -6.31 5.08 10.38
CA ASN A 87 -5.78 6.28 9.71
C ASN A 87 -6.87 7.07 8.98
N ALA A 88 -7.82 6.38 8.34
CA ALA A 88 -8.97 7.00 7.68
C ALA A 88 -9.93 7.66 8.69
N ILE A 89 -10.12 7.07 9.87
CA ILE A 89 -10.91 7.66 10.97
C ILE A 89 -10.26 8.96 11.46
N ILE A 90 -8.95 8.94 11.72
CA ILE A 90 -8.21 10.14 12.16
C ILE A 90 -8.29 11.25 11.10
N SER A 91 -8.29 10.88 9.83
CA SER A 91 -8.29 11.81 8.69
C SER A 91 -9.68 12.06 8.11
N ARG A 92 -10.76 11.70 8.83
CA ARG A 92 -12.13 11.62 8.30
C ARG A 92 -12.61 12.91 7.65
N THR A 93 -12.23 14.06 8.20
CA THR A 93 -12.61 15.39 7.68
C THR A 93 -11.98 15.71 6.33
N ASN A 94 -10.93 14.99 5.94
CA ASN A 94 -10.14 15.20 4.73
C ASN A 94 -10.29 14.08 3.71
N MET A 95 -11.17 13.11 3.99
CA MET A 95 -11.46 11.96 3.14
C MET A 95 -12.89 12.04 2.60
N ASP A 96 -13.06 11.59 1.35
CA ASP A 96 -14.37 11.44 0.70
C ASP A 96 -15.28 10.50 1.51
N THR A 97 -16.58 10.81 1.59
CA THR A 97 -17.50 10.05 2.46
C THR A 97 -17.70 8.64 1.98
N GLU A 98 -17.81 8.50 0.66
CA GLU A 98 -17.94 7.24 -0.04
C GLU A 98 -16.65 6.42 0.14
N ALA A 99 -15.48 7.02 -0.15
CA ALA A 99 -14.18 6.35 0.07
C ALA A 99 -14.04 5.84 1.50
N PHE A 100 -14.41 6.65 2.49
CA PHE A 100 -14.41 6.24 3.89
C PHE A 100 -15.38 5.07 4.16
N GLY A 101 -16.58 5.11 3.58
CA GLY A 101 -17.55 4.02 3.66
C GLY A 101 -16.98 2.70 3.13
N SER A 102 -16.37 2.73 1.95
CA SER A 102 -15.74 1.56 1.32
C SER A 102 -14.57 1.01 2.14
N VAL A 103 -13.77 1.86 2.78
CA VAL A 103 -12.71 1.44 3.73
C VAL A 103 -13.30 0.70 4.93
N VAL A 104 -14.40 1.20 5.48
CA VAL A 104 -15.10 0.55 6.61
C VAL A 104 -15.70 -0.80 6.18
N GLU A 105 -16.30 -0.87 5.00
CA GLU A 105 -16.81 -2.12 4.44
C GLU A 105 -15.71 -3.17 4.27
N LEU A 106 -14.59 -2.78 3.66
CA LEU A 106 -13.42 -3.65 3.47
C LEU A 106 -12.89 -4.19 4.81
N ALA A 107 -12.77 -3.33 5.83
CA ALA A 107 -12.33 -3.77 7.15
C ALA A 107 -13.31 -4.74 7.82
N ASN A 108 -14.62 -4.51 7.66
CA ASN A 108 -15.65 -5.41 8.18
C ASN A 108 -15.66 -6.76 7.47
N LEU A 109 -15.47 -6.78 6.14
CA LEU A 109 -15.34 -8.01 5.37
C LEU A 109 -14.23 -8.89 5.94
N LEU A 110 -13.02 -8.34 6.10
CA LEU A 110 -11.88 -9.08 6.65
C LEU A 110 -12.07 -9.48 8.12
N LYS A 111 -12.80 -8.70 8.91
CA LYS A 111 -13.09 -9.02 10.32
C LYS A 111 -14.04 -10.21 10.48
N HIS A 112 -15.04 -10.33 9.60
CA HIS A 112 -16.09 -11.35 9.69
C HIS A 112 -15.81 -12.58 8.82
N SER A 113 -14.67 -12.63 8.16
CA SER A 113 -14.28 -13.77 7.35
C SER A 113 -13.94 -14.97 8.23
N SER A 114 -14.69 -16.06 8.08
CA SER A 114 -14.24 -17.37 8.54
C SER A 114 -12.97 -17.79 7.78
N LEU A 115 -12.18 -18.69 8.34
CA LEU A 115 -10.94 -19.27 7.77
C LEU A 115 -11.18 -20.14 6.51
N ASP A 116 -12.10 -19.75 5.64
CA ASP A 116 -12.41 -20.41 4.37
C ASP A 116 -12.16 -19.43 3.20
N VAL A 117 -10.92 -18.99 3.08
CA VAL A 117 -10.46 -18.14 1.98
C VAL A 117 -10.39 -18.94 0.67
N ASP A 118 -10.98 -18.39 -0.38
CA ASP A 118 -10.82 -18.82 -1.77
C ASP A 118 -10.50 -17.61 -2.68
N CYS A 119 -10.26 -17.84 -3.97
CA CYS A 119 -9.98 -16.74 -4.91
C CYS A 119 -11.16 -15.75 -5.04
N ARG A 120 -12.41 -16.21 -4.87
CA ARG A 120 -13.58 -15.31 -4.93
C ARG A 120 -13.57 -14.33 -3.76
N PHE A 121 -13.11 -14.77 -2.60
CA PHE A 121 -12.87 -13.89 -1.47
C PHE A 121 -11.81 -12.82 -1.80
N ILE A 122 -10.68 -13.23 -2.40
CA ILE A 122 -9.61 -12.32 -2.80
C ILE A 122 -10.11 -11.31 -3.84
N ASP A 123 -10.84 -11.76 -4.86
CA ASP A 123 -11.44 -10.90 -5.90
C ASP A 123 -12.38 -9.86 -5.28
N LYS A 124 -13.18 -10.26 -4.29
CA LYS A 124 -14.06 -9.33 -3.58
C LYS A 124 -13.26 -8.27 -2.81
N VAL A 125 -12.17 -8.66 -2.16
CA VAL A 125 -11.28 -7.73 -1.45
C VAL A 125 -10.62 -6.75 -2.44
N LEU A 126 -10.07 -7.25 -3.54
CA LEU A 126 -9.46 -6.43 -4.59
C LEU A 126 -10.47 -5.49 -5.25
N SER A 127 -11.71 -5.93 -5.43
CA SER A 127 -12.80 -5.09 -5.94
C SER A 127 -13.09 -3.91 -5.03
N LEU A 128 -13.16 -4.12 -3.71
CA LEU A 128 -13.37 -3.04 -2.74
C LEU A 128 -12.17 -2.08 -2.70
N ILE A 129 -10.94 -2.59 -2.82
CA ILE A 129 -9.74 -1.73 -2.90
C ILE A 129 -9.79 -0.87 -4.18
N SER A 130 -10.16 -1.47 -5.31
CA SER A 130 -10.31 -0.77 -6.59
C SER A 130 -11.40 0.30 -6.51
N GLU A 131 -12.51 0.00 -5.84
CA GLU A 131 -13.57 0.96 -5.55
C GLU A 131 -12.99 2.14 -4.78
N ILE A 132 -12.36 1.92 -3.62
CA ILE A 132 -11.73 2.96 -2.78
C ILE A 132 -10.80 3.86 -3.62
N TRP A 133 -9.92 3.28 -4.45
CA TRP A 133 -9.06 4.08 -5.33
C TRP A 133 -9.82 4.90 -6.35
N GLY A 134 -10.87 4.32 -6.93
CA GLY A 134 -11.80 5.04 -7.80
C GLY A 134 -12.40 6.24 -7.07
N GLU A 135 -12.91 6.04 -5.87
CA GLU A 135 -13.57 7.09 -5.07
C GLU A 135 -12.63 8.25 -4.75
N LEU A 136 -11.40 7.94 -4.35
CA LEU A 136 -10.35 8.91 -4.07
C LEU A 136 -9.91 9.71 -5.30
N THR A 137 -10.18 9.22 -6.51
CA THR A 137 -9.77 9.87 -7.77
C THR A 137 -10.91 10.58 -8.49
N ARG A 138 -12.16 10.49 -8.03
CA ARG A 138 -13.34 11.12 -8.68
C ARG A 138 -13.29 12.66 -8.73
N LYS A 139 -12.54 13.31 -7.84
CA LYS A 139 -12.55 14.77 -7.71
C LYS A 139 -11.81 15.45 -8.87
N GLN A 140 -12.45 16.47 -9.47
CA GLN A 140 -11.84 17.29 -10.53
C GLN A 140 -10.66 18.13 -10.04
N HIS A 141 -10.73 18.61 -8.79
CA HIS A 141 -9.66 19.36 -8.15
C HIS A 141 -9.09 18.59 -6.97
N ARG A 142 -7.77 18.41 -6.98
CA ARG A 142 -7.04 17.73 -5.91
C ARG A 142 -6.67 18.70 -4.79
N GLN A 143 -6.94 18.31 -3.57
CA GLN A 143 -6.52 18.97 -2.35
C GLN A 143 -5.19 18.39 -1.85
N ALA A 144 -4.54 19.06 -0.89
CA ALA A 144 -3.31 18.55 -0.26
C ALA A 144 -3.47 17.13 0.29
N SER A 145 -4.63 16.80 0.87
CA SER A 145 -4.95 15.45 1.38
C SER A 145 -4.82 14.36 0.31
N ASP A 146 -5.35 14.61 -0.90
CA ASP A 146 -5.32 13.65 -2.00
C ASP A 146 -3.87 13.34 -2.44
N TYR A 147 -2.97 14.33 -2.33
CA TYR A 147 -1.56 14.15 -2.61
C TYR A 147 -0.85 13.29 -1.57
N PHE A 148 -1.14 13.44 -0.27
CA PHE A 148 -0.56 12.58 0.76
C PHE A 148 -0.97 11.11 0.60
N ILE A 149 -2.24 10.85 0.30
CA ILE A 149 -2.72 9.49 0.01
C ILE A 149 -1.98 8.91 -1.20
N ARG A 150 -1.91 9.67 -2.30
CA ARG A 150 -1.21 9.24 -3.52
C ARG A 150 0.28 9.02 -3.28
N LEU A 151 0.91 9.87 -2.48
CA LEU A 151 2.31 9.74 -2.09
C LEU A 151 2.54 8.44 -1.32
N GLY A 152 1.65 8.10 -0.39
CA GLY A 152 1.68 6.81 0.30
C GLY A 152 1.63 5.63 -0.68
N LYS A 153 0.67 5.65 -1.61
CA LYS A 153 0.54 4.62 -2.66
C LYS A 153 1.82 4.48 -3.49
N LEU A 154 2.38 5.58 -4.00
CA LEU A 154 3.58 5.53 -4.85
C LEU A 154 4.82 5.05 -4.09
N VAL A 155 5.01 5.52 -2.85
CA VAL A 155 6.13 5.07 -2.02
C VAL A 155 6.03 3.58 -1.73
N GLU A 156 4.83 3.08 -1.39
CA GLU A 156 4.66 1.65 -1.15
C GLU A 156 4.91 0.82 -2.41
N LYS A 157 4.50 1.29 -3.59
CA LYS A 157 4.85 0.63 -4.85
C LYS A 157 6.36 0.51 -5.03
N VAL A 158 7.10 1.60 -4.86
CA VAL A 158 8.57 1.58 -4.95
C VAL A 158 9.14 0.58 -3.94
N ASP A 159 8.73 0.68 -2.67
CA ASP A 159 9.16 -0.24 -1.61
C ASP A 159 8.91 -1.72 -1.94
N PHE A 160 7.80 -2.02 -2.60
CA PHE A 160 7.41 -3.39 -2.94
C PHE A 160 8.20 -3.92 -4.14
N HIS A 161 8.31 -3.14 -5.22
CA HIS A 161 9.12 -3.51 -6.39
C HIS A 161 10.59 -3.71 -6.02
N LEU A 162 11.13 -2.85 -5.17
CA LEU A 162 12.51 -2.99 -4.68
C LEU A 162 12.70 -4.28 -3.85
N ARG A 163 11.71 -4.67 -3.04
CA ARG A 163 11.75 -5.91 -2.24
C ARG A 163 11.55 -7.18 -3.06
N LEU A 164 10.76 -7.11 -4.13
CA LEU A 164 10.56 -8.24 -5.02
C LEU A 164 11.70 -8.44 -6.03
N GLU A 165 12.74 -7.59 -5.97
CA GLU A 165 13.88 -7.53 -6.90
C GLU A 165 13.43 -7.23 -8.34
N GLU A 166 12.40 -6.39 -8.47
CA GLU A 166 11.82 -6.04 -9.75
C GLU A 166 12.34 -4.72 -10.32
N ASP A 167 11.98 -4.50 -11.58
CA ASP A 167 12.37 -3.44 -12.51
C ASP A 167 12.75 -2.09 -11.86
N LYS A 168 14.07 -1.82 -11.83
CA LYS A 168 14.64 -0.54 -11.38
C LYS A 168 14.17 0.63 -12.23
N VAL A 169 13.90 0.42 -13.53
CA VAL A 169 13.39 1.46 -14.43
C VAL A 169 12.00 1.87 -13.99
N PHE A 170 11.12 0.91 -13.69
CA PHE A 170 9.80 1.20 -13.16
C PHE A 170 9.85 1.99 -11.84
N SER A 171 10.74 1.59 -10.93
CA SER A 171 10.95 2.31 -9.67
C SER A 171 11.37 3.77 -9.89
N LEU A 172 12.22 4.06 -10.87
CA LEU A 172 12.63 5.43 -11.22
C LEU A 172 11.47 6.26 -11.80
N VAL A 173 10.60 5.67 -12.63
CA VAL A 173 9.40 6.35 -13.14
C VAL A 173 8.47 6.76 -11.99
N LEU A 174 8.27 5.88 -11.01
CA LEU A 174 7.49 6.21 -9.82
C LEU A 174 8.15 7.31 -8.97
N MET A 175 9.48 7.33 -8.91
CA MET A 175 10.24 8.38 -8.22
C MET A 175 10.04 9.75 -8.84
N GLU A 176 9.98 9.86 -10.17
CA GLU A 176 9.66 11.13 -10.83
C GLU A 176 8.27 11.65 -10.44
N GLU A 177 7.28 10.75 -10.34
CA GLU A 177 5.93 11.11 -9.89
C GLU A 177 5.91 11.53 -8.42
N ILE A 178 6.67 10.85 -7.56
CA ILE A 178 6.87 11.25 -6.16
C ILE A 178 7.45 12.66 -6.11
N ASP A 179 8.50 12.95 -6.88
CA ASP A 179 9.16 14.25 -6.88
C ASP A 179 8.26 15.39 -7.34
N LYS A 180 7.38 15.14 -8.33
CA LYS A 180 6.36 16.12 -8.74
C LYS A 180 5.38 16.43 -7.60
N ILE A 181 4.92 15.41 -6.87
CA ILE A 181 3.99 15.59 -5.74
C ILE A 181 4.68 16.33 -4.60
N VAL A 182 5.90 15.93 -4.27
CA VAL A 182 6.70 16.46 -3.17
C VAL A 182 7.03 17.94 -3.43
N THR A 183 7.43 18.29 -4.65
CA THR A 183 7.65 19.70 -5.06
C THR A 183 6.37 20.53 -4.98
N ARG A 184 5.21 19.93 -5.25
CA ARG A 184 3.92 20.63 -5.13
C ARG A 184 3.53 20.88 -3.67
N LEU A 185 3.78 19.90 -2.80
CA LEU A 185 3.46 19.99 -1.37
C LEU A 185 4.45 20.88 -0.59
N ALA A 186 5.71 20.93 -1.02
CA ALA A 186 6.74 21.76 -0.41
C ALA A 186 7.59 22.46 -1.50
N PRO A 187 7.09 23.53 -2.13
CA PRO A 187 7.78 24.22 -3.25
C PRO A 187 9.15 24.78 -2.89
N GLU A 188 9.35 25.17 -1.63
CA GLU A 188 10.61 25.72 -1.12
C GLU A 188 11.65 24.65 -0.83
N SER A 189 11.27 23.37 -0.88
CA SER A 189 12.18 22.26 -0.63
C SER A 189 12.89 21.82 -1.90
N LYS A 190 14.23 21.83 -1.87
CA LYS A 190 15.06 21.26 -2.93
C LYS A 190 15.26 19.77 -2.69
N PHE A 191 14.92 18.97 -3.70
CA PHE A 191 15.07 17.52 -3.68
C PHE A 191 16.08 17.09 -4.73
N VAL A 192 16.94 16.13 -4.37
CA VAL A 192 17.94 15.57 -5.28
C VAL A 192 17.26 14.51 -6.16
N PRO A 193 17.40 14.57 -7.50
CA PRO A 193 16.98 13.51 -8.42
C PRO A 193 17.84 12.25 -8.23
N HIS A 194 17.31 11.10 -8.64
CA HIS A 194 18.01 9.81 -8.61
C HIS A 194 18.04 9.19 -10.00
N ASP A 195 19.01 8.32 -10.24
CA ASP A 195 19.14 7.60 -11.52
C ASP A 195 19.37 6.09 -11.34
N ILE A 196 19.61 5.42 -12.47
CA ILE A 196 19.77 3.96 -12.51
C ILE A 196 21.08 3.47 -11.90
N ASP A 197 22.03 4.36 -11.60
CA ASP A 197 23.32 4.00 -11.00
C ASP A 197 23.25 4.06 -9.46
N ASP A 198 22.26 4.75 -8.88
CA ASP A 198 22.05 4.84 -7.44
C ASP A 198 21.66 3.49 -6.80
N SER A 199 22.18 3.20 -5.61
CA SER A 199 21.80 1.98 -4.88
C SER A 199 20.33 2.03 -4.43
N PHE A 200 19.68 0.86 -4.30
CA PHE A 200 18.31 0.79 -3.80
C PHE A 200 18.14 1.39 -2.41
N GLU A 201 19.14 1.20 -1.53
CA GLU A 201 19.18 1.81 -0.21
C GLU A 201 19.24 3.35 -0.28
N THR A 202 20.03 3.90 -1.21
CA THR A 202 20.11 5.34 -1.47
C THR A 202 18.74 5.91 -1.86
N ILE A 203 18.06 5.24 -2.79
CA ILE A 203 16.74 5.66 -3.30
C ILE A 203 15.72 5.68 -2.15
N LEU A 204 15.63 4.59 -1.38
CA LEU A 204 14.70 4.47 -0.24
C LEU A 204 14.97 5.51 0.86
N ASN A 205 16.23 5.70 1.23
CA ASN A 205 16.62 6.69 2.23
C ASN A 205 16.25 8.11 1.79
N SER A 206 16.39 8.41 0.50
CA SER A 206 15.98 9.69 -0.04
C SER A 206 14.47 9.89 0.04
N ILE A 207 13.66 8.89 -0.35
CA ILE A 207 12.20 8.97 -0.20
C ILE A 207 11.85 9.30 1.26
N ASN A 208 12.38 8.55 2.22
CA ASN A 208 12.09 8.76 3.63
C ASN A 208 12.48 10.18 4.10
N ALA A 209 13.62 10.69 3.64
CA ALA A 209 14.03 12.07 3.92
C ALA A 209 13.06 13.11 3.32
N LYS A 210 12.60 12.89 2.08
CA LYS A 210 11.60 13.75 1.40
C LYS A 210 10.29 13.78 2.17
N ILE A 211 9.79 12.62 2.58
CA ILE A 211 8.54 12.47 3.35
C ILE A 211 8.65 13.17 4.71
N ASN A 212 9.73 12.92 5.45
CA ASN A 212 9.96 13.55 6.75
C ASN A 212 9.96 15.07 6.65
N LYS A 213 10.57 15.62 5.60
CA LYS A 213 10.60 17.06 5.38
C LYS A 213 9.20 17.64 5.17
N ILE A 214 8.37 17.00 4.33
CA ILE A 214 7.01 17.49 4.04
C ILE A 214 6.08 17.34 5.26
N ILE A 215 6.20 16.25 6.02
CA ILE A 215 5.31 15.98 7.14
C ILE A 215 5.67 16.83 8.37
N VAL A 216 6.95 17.10 8.61
CA VAL A 216 7.43 17.83 9.80
C VAL A 216 7.37 19.36 9.61
N GLU A 217 7.48 19.86 8.37
CA GLU A 217 7.46 21.31 8.08
C GLU A 217 6.04 21.91 7.92
N ASN A 218 4.97 21.12 8.14
CA ASN A 218 3.56 21.55 8.01
C ASN A 218 2.79 21.66 9.34
#